data_AF-A0AAV7JLI5-F1
#
_entry.id   AF-A0AAV7JLI5-F1
#
_cell.length_a   1.000
_cell.length_b   1.000
_cell.length_c   1.000
_cell.angle_alpha   90.00
_cell.angle_beta   90.00
_cell.angle_gamma   90.00
#
_symmetry.space_group_name_H-M   'P 1'
#
loop_
_entity.id
_entity.type
_entity.pdbx_description
1 polymer ?
#
loop_
_entity_poly.entity_id
_entity_poly.type
_entity_poly.pdbx_seq_one_letter_code
_entity_poly.pdbx_strand_id
1 'polypeptide(L)'
;MSKRTDLLISEKIALLKKFRSQPRGTSQRKLCELFGVPKSTVSKLLNEETLLTERWTLEQASLGKRKRDGKDPEVEEALNLWFSAVLTKGIRISGPILKNKAEELAQMLGRSDFEATDGWLSRWKKGTR
;
A
#
# COMPACT_ATOMS: atom_id res chain seq x y z
N MET A 1 40.02 -8.56 1.97
CA MET A 1 38.73 -9.25 1.70
C MET A 1 37.60 -8.30 2.08
N SER A 2 36.73 -7.91 1.14
CA SER A 2 35.61 -7.01 1.46
C SER A 2 34.55 -7.80 2.24
N LYS A 3 34.17 -7.32 3.43
CA LYS A 3 33.14 -7.97 4.25
C LYS A 3 31.81 -7.93 3.50
N ARG A 4 31.14 -9.08 3.41
CA ARG A 4 29.83 -9.22 2.78
C ARG A 4 28.80 -8.56 3.71
N THR A 5 28.45 -7.31 3.44
CA THR A 5 27.39 -6.61 4.18
C THR A 5 26.07 -6.85 3.47
N ASP A 6 25.14 -7.56 4.13
CA ASP A 6 23.77 -7.66 3.65
C ASP A 6 23.05 -6.32 3.89
N LEU A 7 22.73 -5.63 2.80
CA LEU A 7 21.95 -4.39 2.85
C LEU A 7 20.52 -4.69 3.28
N LEU A 8 19.95 -3.79 4.09
CA LEU A 8 18.53 -3.82 4.44
C LEU A 8 17.67 -3.59 3.20
N ILE A 9 16.42 -4.09 3.21
CA ILE A 9 15.50 -3.95 2.07
C ILE A 9 15.27 -2.46 1.76
N SER A 10 15.13 -1.62 2.78
CA SER A 10 15.03 -0.16 2.65
C SER A 10 16.22 0.46 1.93
N GLU A 11 17.44 0.05 2.27
CA GLU A 11 18.68 0.53 1.64
C GLU A 11 18.79 0.07 0.19
N LYS A 12 18.41 -1.18 -0.09
CA LYS A 12 18.35 -1.74 -1.45
C LYS A 12 17.38 -0.95 -2.33
N ILE A 13 16.19 -0.63 -1.82
CA ILE A 13 15.18 0.19 -2.52
C ILE A 13 15.65 1.63 -2.74
N ALA A 14 16.28 2.24 -1.74
CA ALA A 14 16.82 3.59 -1.88
C ALA A 14 17.91 3.65 -2.96
N LEU A 15 18.79 2.65 -3.01
CA LEU A 15 19.83 2.56 -4.02
C LEU A 15 19.25 2.30 -5.42
N LEU A 16 18.24 1.44 -5.51
CA LEU A 16 17.55 1.15 -6.75
C LEU A 16 16.86 2.39 -7.35
N LYS A 17 16.20 3.20 -6.50
CA LYS A 17 15.64 4.50 -6.91
C LYS A 17 16.71 5.44 -7.49
N LYS A 18 17.91 5.48 -6.88
CA LYS A 18 19.04 6.28 -7.38
C LYS A 18 19.59 5.76 -8.70
N PHE A 19 19.56 4.44 -8.95
CA PHE A 19 19.94 3.86 -10.24
C PHE A 19 18.95 4.28 -11.33
N ARG A 20 17.64 4.21 -11.03
CA ARG A 20 16.56 4.57 -11.96
C ARG A 20 16.47 6.07 -12.23
N SER A 21 16.99 6.92 -11.34
CA SER A 21 17.08 8.37 -11.55
C SER A 21 18.24 8.79 -12.47
N GLN A 22 19.13 7.87 -12.84
CA GLN A 22 20.21 8.17 -13.79
C GLN A 22 19.68 8.27 -15.23
N PRO A 23 20.40 8.96 -16.14
CA PRO A 23 20.03 9.02 -17.55
C PRO A 23 19.80 7.63 -18.14
N ARG A 24 18.81 7.51 -19.03
CA ARG A 24 18.54 6.26 -19.75
C ARG A 24 19.81 5.82 -20.49
N GLY A 25 20.16 4.53 -20.34
CA GLY A 25 21.37 3.96 -20.93
C GLY A 25 22.62 4.07 -20.05
N THR A 26 22.53 4.57 -18.81
CA THR A 26 23.65 4.56 -17.86
C THR A 26 24.15 3.13 -17.66
N SER A 27 25.44 2.89 -17.92
CA SER A 27 26.05 1.57 -17.81
C SER A 27 26.18 1.12 -16.35
N GLN A 28 26.12 -0.18 -16.09
CA GLN A 28 26.37 -0.72 -14.74
C GLN A 28 27.74 -0.33 -14.20
N ARG A 29 28.77 -0.21 -15.07
CA ARG A 29 30.10 0.26 -14.68
C ARG A 29 30.02 1.68 -14.11
N LYS A 30 29.29 2.57 -14.78
CA LYS A 30 29.09 3.94 -14.29
C LYS A 30 28.32 3.97 -12.97
N LEU A 31 27.33 3.09 -12.78
CA LEU A 31 26.64 2.93 -11.50
C LEU A 31 27.59 2.46 -10.39
N CYS A 32 28.51 1.53 -10.67
CA CYS A 32 29.50 1.08 -9.70
C CYS A 32 30.39 2.24 -9.25
N GLU A 33 30.87 3.06 -10.19
CA GLU A 33 31.70 4.23 -9.93
C GLU A 33 30.95 5.32 -9.14
N LEU A 34 29.70 5.63 -9.53
CA LEU A 34 28.90 6.68 -8.91
C LEU A 34 28.48 6.35 -7.47
N PHE A 35 28.15 5.09 -7.21
CA PHE A 35 27.58 4.68 -5.92
C PHE A 35 28.54 3.88 -5.05
N GLY A 36 29.77 3.62 -5.53
CA GLY A 36 30.78 2.85 -4.79
C GLY A 36 30.38 1.40 -4.51
N VAL A 37 29.53 0.83 -5.36
CA VAL A 37 28.88 -0.47 -5.15
C VAL A 37 29.47 -1.51 -6.12
N PRO A 38 29.78 -2.74 -5.67
CA PRO A 38 30.28 -3.79 -6.55
C PRO A 38 29.32 -4.11 -7.70
N LYS A 39 29.86 -4.46 -8.87
CA LYS A 39 29.06 -4.83 -10.05
C LYS A 39 28.07 -5.96 -9.78
N SER A 40 28.46 -6.94 -8.96
CA SER A 40 27.58 -8.04 -8.55
C SER A 40 26.35 -7.55 -7.79
N THR A 41 26.50 -6.54 -6.93
CA THR A 41 25.39 -5.92 -6.20
C THR A 41 24.50 -5.11 -7.14
N VAL A 42 25.09 -4.30 -8.03
CA VAL A 42 24.32 -3.54 -9.04
C VAL A 42 23.46 -4.49 -9.89
N SER A 43 24.06 -5.56 -10.41
CA SER A 43 23.36 -6.52 -11.25
C SER A 43 22.25 -7.25 -10.49
N LYS A 44 22.48 -7.65 -9.24
CA LYS A 44 21.46 -8.30 -8.41
C LYS A 44 20.27 -7.38 -8.17
N LEU A 45 20.52 -6.13 -7.76
CA LEU A 45 19.46 -5.18 -7.46
C LEU A 45 18.60 -4.86 -8.69
N LEU A 46 19.22 -4.73 -9.87
CA LEU A 46 18.48 -4.52 -11.11
C LEU A 46 17.66 -5.74 -11.55
N ASN A 47 18.16 -6.96 -11.29
CA ASN A 47 17.45 -8.19 -11.63
C ASN A 47 16.31 -8.53 -10.65
N GLU A 48 16.49 -8.21 -9.37
CA GLU A 48 15.53 -8.49 -8.29
C GLU A 48 14.61 -7.28 -8.00
N GLU A 49 14.58 -6.28 -8.88
CA GLU A 49 13.86 -5.02 -8.65
C GLU A 49 12.38 -5.21 -8.29
N THR A 50 11.68 -6.04 -9.06
CA THR A 50 10.26 -6.33 -8.86
C THR A 50 10.03 -6.95 -7.49
N LEU A 51 10.76 -8.02 -7.18
CA LEU A 51 10.70 -8.74 -5.90
C LEU A 51 11.03 -7.84 -4.71
N LEU A 52 12.06 -7.00 -4.83
CA LEU A 52 12.42 -6.05 -3.77
C LEU A 52 11.32 -5.03 -3.54
N THR A 53 10.71 -4.51 -4.62
CA THR A 53 9.65 -3.51 -4.54
C THR A 53 8.37 -4.09 -3.94
N GLU A 54 7.99 -5.30 -4.34
CA GLU A 54 6.86 -6.04 -3.75
C GLU A 54 7.09 -6.30 -2.26
N ARG A 55 8.27 -6.82 -1.89
CA ARG A 55 8.63 -7.09 -0.50
C ARG A 55 8.62 -5.82 0.36
N TRP A 56 9.16 -4.72 -0.17
CA TRP A 56 9.11 -3.42 0.50
C TRP A 56 7.67 -2.92 0.68
N THR A 57 6.82 -3.13 -0.32
CA THR A 57 5.40 -2.75 -0.25
C THR A 57 4.67 -3.57 0.82
N LEU A 58 4.95 -4.87 0.91
CA LEU A 58 4.41 -5.75 1.96
C LEU A 58 4.92 -5.39 3.36
N GLU A 59 6.22 -5.08 3.52
CA GLU A 59 6.77 -4.58 4.79
C GLU A 59 6.15 -3.23 5.18
N GLN A 60 5.97 -2.32 4.23
CA GLN A 60 5.32 -1.05 4.52
C GLN A 60 3.83 -1.20 4.80
N ALA A 61 3.16 -2.20 4.23
CA ALA A 61 1.78 -2.55 4.56
C ALA A 61 1.67 -3.17 5.97
N SER A 62 2.70 -3.91 6.42
CA SER A 62 2.73 -4.49 7.78
C SER A 62 3.18 -3.50 8.86
N LEU A 63 4.05 -2.54 8.50
CA LEU A 63 4.49 -1.42 9.36
C LEU A 63 3.50 -0.24 9.36
N GLY A 64 2.73 -0.09 8.28
CA GLY A 64 1.56 0.77 8.25
C GLY A 64 0.60 0.30 9.33
N LYS A 65 0.31 1.17 10.31
CA LYS A 65 -0.65 0.98 11.40
C LYS A 65 -1.61 -0.15 11.06
N ARG A 66 -1.50 -1.30 11.74
CA ARG A 66 -2.38 -2.48 11.54
C ARG A 66 -3.73 -1.97 11.03
N LYS A 67 -4.09 -2.33 9.80
CA LYS A 67 -5.48 -2.23 9.37
C LYS A 67 -6.20 -3.06 10.43
N ARG A 68 -6.79 -2.40 11.41
CA ARG A 68 -7.60 -3.07 12.40
C ARG A 68 -8.78 -3.46 11.55
N ASP A 69 -8.83 -4.72 11.15
CA ASP A 69 -10.01 -5.27 10.51
C ASP A 69 -11.17 -4.84 11.39
N GLY A 70 -12.07 -4.04 10.81
CA GLY A 70 -13.31 -3.69 11.47
C GLY A 70 -14.06 -4.97 11.81
N LYS A 71 -15.16 -4.83 12.57
CA LYS A 71 -16.01 -5.99 12.91
C LYS A 71 -16.40 -6.78 11.64
N ASP A 72 -16.50 -6.09 10.49
CA ASP A 72 -16.90 -6.65 9.21
C ASP A 72 -16.12 -6.02 8.03
N PRO A 73 -14.91 -6.53 7.69
CA PRO A 73 -14.05 -5.95 6.66
C PRO A 73 -14.67 -6.01 5.25
N GLU A 74 -15.49 -7.02 4.97
CA GLU A 74 -16.20 -7.19 3.70
C GLU A 74 -17.23 -6.07 3.47
N VAL A 75 -17.93 -5.66 4.53
CA VAL A 75 -18.92 -4.56 4.49
C VAL A 75 -18.20 -3.22 4.30
N GLU A 76 -17.07 -3.02 4.99
CA GLU A 76 -16.25 -1.81 4.84
C GLU A 76 -15.69 -1.67 3.42
N GLU A 77 -15.22 -2.77 2.82
CA GLU A 77 -14.71 -2.80 1.45
C GLU A 77 -15.81 -2.49 0.43
N ALA A 78 -16.97 -3.15 0.54
CA ALA A 78 -18.12 -2.88 -0.32
C ALA A 78 -18.57 -1.41 -0.22
N LEU A 79 -18.59 -0.85 1.00
CA LEU A 79 -18.96 0.54 1.23
C LEU A 79 -17.92 1.51 0.63
N ASN A 80 -16.63 1.19 0.72
CA ASN A 80 -15.56 2.01 0.13
C ASN A 80 -15.65 2.07 -1.40
N LEU A 81 -15.94 0.94 -2.05
CA LEU A 81 -16.15 0.89 -3.51
C LEU A 81 -17.33 1.74 -3.93
N TRP A 82 -18.47 1.58 -3.24
CA TRP A 82 -19.65 2.39 -3.50
C TRP A 82 -19.38 3.88 -3.25
N PHE A 83 -18.76 4.23 -2.12
CA PHE A 83 -18.46 5.61 -1.76
C PHE A 83 -17.54 6.28 -2.77
N SER A 84 -16.51 5.58 -3.24
CA SER A 84 -15.61 6.07 -4.29
C SER A 84 -16.36 6.38 -5.60
N ALA A 85 -17.28 5.51 -6.01
CA ALA A 85 -18.10 5.72 -7.20
C ALA A 85 -19.09 6.89 -7.06
N VAL A 86 -19.46 7.28 -5.84
CA VAL A 86 -20.30 8.46 -5.58
C VAL A 86 -19.47 9.74 -5.49
N LEU A 87 -18.27 9.66 -4.89
CA LEU A 87 -17.33 10.78 -4.83
C LEU A 87 -16.86 11.23 -6.22
N THR A 88 -16.62 10.30 -7.15
CA THR A 88 -16.27 10.65 -8.54
C THR A 88 -17.36 11.44 -9.25
N LYS A 89 -18.61 11.34 -8.79
CA LYS A 89 -19.76 12.12 -9.28
C LYS A 89 -19.92 13.47 -8.56
N GLY A 90 -19.04 13.81 -7.62
CA GLY A 90 -19.07 15.06 -6.86
C GLY A 90 -20.20 15.16 -5.83
N ILE A 91 -20.86 14.05 -5.51
CA ILE A 91 -22.03 14.04 -4.61
C ILE A 91 -21.55 14.02 -3.15
N ARG A 92 -22.06 14.94 -2.34
CA ARG A 92 -21.83 14.95 -0.89
C ARG A 92 -22.80 14.00 -0.21
N ILE A 93 -22.28 12.99 0.50
CA ILE A 93 -23.08 12.00 1.22
C ILE A 93 -23.07 12.32 2.72
N SER A 94 -24.25 12.29 3.34
CA SER A 94 -24.41 12.49 4.79
C SER A 94 -24.12 11.21 5.58
N GLY A 95 -23.84 11.36 6.88
CA GLY A 95 -23.61 10.22 7.78
C GLY A 95 -24.76 9.19 7.80
N PRO A 96 -26.04 9.59 7.90
CA PRO A 96 -27.15 8.65 7.87
C PRO A 96 -27.24 7.85 6.56
N ILE A 97 -26.98 8.47 5.42
CA ILE A 97 -27.00 7.76 4.12
C ILE A 97 -25.88 6.71 4.08
N LEU A 98 -24.70 7.03 4.62
CA LEU A 98 -23.60 6.06 4.72
C LEU A 98 -23.96 4.86 5.60
N LYS A 99 -24.65 5.09 6.73
CA LYS A 99 -25.10 4.01 7.61
C LYS A 99 -26.11 3.08 6.92
N ASN A 100 -27.16 3.66 6.36
CA ASN A 100 -28.18 2.90 5.64
C ASN A 100 -27.56 2.08 4.50
N LYS A 101 -26.58 2.66 3.78
CA LYS A 101 -25.91 1.93 2.71
C LYS A 101 -25.02 0.80 3.23
N ALA A 102 -24.33 1.01 4.35
CA ALA A 102 -23.53 -0.03 4.99
C ALA A 102 -24.39 -1.23 5.40
N GLU A 103 -25.57 -0.98 5.98
CA GLU A 103 -26.51 -2.02 6.40
C GLU A 103 -27.12 -2.76 5.21
N GLU A 104 -27.48 -2.05 4.14
CA GLU A 104 -27.92 -2.67 2.88
C GLU A 104 -26.85 -3.60 2.31
N LEU A 105 -25.59 -3.14 2.25
CA LEU A 105 -24.47 -3.96 1.78
C LEU A 105 -24.22 -5.15 2.69
N ALA A 106 -24.36 -4.99 4.00
CA ALA A 106 -24.22 -6.09 4.95
C ALA A 106 -25.29 -7.17 4.75
N GLN A 107 -26.55 -6.79 4.52
CA GLN A 107 -27.61 -7.73 4.19
C GLN A 107 -27.32 -8.49 2.89
N MET A 108 -26.83 -7.80 1.85
CA MET A 108 -26.45 -8.44 0.59
C MET A 108 -25.30 -9.45 0.74
N LEU A 109 -24.41 -9.21 1.71
CA LEU A 109 -23.29 -10.09 2.05
C LEU A 109 -23.66 -11.20 3.06
N GLY A 110 -24.93 -11.27 3.49
CA GLY A 110 -25.39 -12.25 4.48
C GLY A 110 -24.99 -11.93 5.93
N ARG A 111 -24.56 -10.70 6.21
CA ARG A 111 -24.20 -10.17 7.53
C ARG A 111 -25.39 -9.45 8.16
N SER A 112 -26.45 -10.19 8.48
CA SER A 112 -27.71 -9.62 8.99
C SER A 112 -27.63 -9.06 10.41
N ASP A 113 -26.57 -9.39 11.15
CA ASP A 113 -26.26 -8.91 12.50
C ASP A 113 -25.38 -7.64 12.52
N PHE A 114 -25.01 -7.13 11.35
CA PHE A 114 -24.24 -5.90 11.22
C PHE A 114 -25.11 -4.67 11.53
N GLU A 115 -24.58 -3.78 12.37
CA GLU A 115 -25.20 -2.51 12.70
C GLU A 115 -24.21 -1.36 12.47
N ALA A 116 -24.62 -0.37 11.67
CA ALA A 116 -23.78 0.78 11.34
C ALA A 116 -23.80 1.83 12.46
N THR A 117 -23.32 1.46 13.65
CA THR A 117 -23.24 2.34 14.82
C THR A 117 -22.47 3.63 14.55
N ASP A 118 -22.72 4.70 15.31
CA ASP A 118 -21.93 5.94 15.20
C ASP A 118 -20.44 5.71 15.44
N GLY A 119 -20.12 4.79 16.35
CA GLY A 119 -18.74 4.38 16.63
C GLY A 119 -18.09 3.70 15.43
N TRP A 120 -18.80 2.79 14.77
CA TRP A 120 -18.31 2.14 13.55
C TRP A 120 -18.14 3.15 12.41
N LEU A 121 -19.13 3.99 12.13
CA LEU A 121 -19.04 5.01 11.08
C LEU A 121 -17.89 6.00 11.32
N SER A 122 -17.67 6.43 12.57
CA SER A 122 -16.57 7.32 12.94
C SER A 122 -15.20 6.67 12.68
N ARG A 123 -15.08 5.35 12.91
CA ARG A 123 -13.86 4.59 12.61
C ARG A 123 -13.66 4.43 11.11
N TRP A 124 -14.71 4.03 10.38
CA TRP A 124 -14.69 3.90 8.93
C TRP A 124 -14.22 5.21 8.26
N LYS A 125 -14.80 6.37 8.64
CA LYS A 125 -14.39 7.69 8.13
C LYS A 125 -12.92 8.05 8.38
N LYS A 126 -12.32 7.53 9.46
CA LYS A 126 -10.89 7.74 9.79
C LYS A 126 -9.97 6.81 9.01
N GLY A 127 -10.47 5.64 8.59
CA GLY A 127 -9.72 4.66 7.81
C GLY A 127 -9.82 4.85 6.29
N THR A 128 -10.90 5.47 5.81
CA THR A 128 -11.15 5.75 4.37
C THR A 128 -10.44 7.04 3.87
N ARG A 129 -9.58 7.67 4.68
CA ARG A 129 -8.84 8.91 4.33
C ARG A 129 -7.34 8.72 4.32
#